data_AF-A0A1R3FH91-F1
#
_entry.id   AF-A0A1R3FH91-F1
#
_cell.length_a   1.000
_cell.length_b   1.000
_cell.length_c   1.000
_cell.angle_alpha   90.00
_cell.angle_beta   90.00
_cell.angle_gamma   90.00
#
_symmetry.space_group_name_H-M   'P 1'
#
loop_
_entity.id
_entity.type
_entity.pdbx_description
1 polymer ?
#
loop_
_entity_poly.entity_id
_entity_poly.type
_entity_poly.pdbx_seq_one_letter_code
_entity_poly.pdbx_strand_id
1 'polypeptide(L)'
;MYIMNKMGRYFTVQGDINIEKLVDCSIFKDKADMYRIAAVNQGISLEDVEDTEYYYRYDPLIACWLEFDTRGARVKNELLDSMMIEEYLSTAC
;
A
#
# COMPACT_ATOMS: atom_id res chain seq x y z
N MET A 1 -5.22 1.09 6.80
CA MET A 1 -3.84 1.01 7.32
C MET A 1 -2.93 1.69 6.31
N TYR A 2 -1.89 2.37 6.77
CA TYR A 2 -0.96 3.10 5.93
C TYR A 2 0.43 2.49 6.10
N ILE A 3 1.04 2.06 5.01
CA ILE A 3 2.24 1.22 5.03
C ILE A 3 3.24 1.82 4.04
N MET A 4 4.52 1.83 4.39
CA MET A 4 5.60 2.15 3.47
C MET A 4 6.67 1.07 3.56
N ASN A 5 7.11 0.54 2.42
CA ASN A 5 8.17 -0.46 2.40
C ASN A 5 9.56 0.20 2.26
N LYS A 6 10.62 -0.59 2.43
CA LYS A 6 12.01 -0.13 2.28
C LYS A 6 12.37 0.46 0.91
N MET A 7 11.60 0.17 -0.14
CA MET A 7 11.79 0.76 -1.47
C MET A 7 11.16 2.15 -1.58
N GLY A 8 10.55 2.65 -0.50
CA GLY A 8 9.88 3.96 -0.48
C GLY A 8 8.51 3.95 -1.16
N ARG A 9 7.98 2.78 -1.50
CA ARG A 9 6.59 2.64 -1.96
C ARG A 9 5.67 2.69 -0.76
N TYR A 10 4.54 3.35 -0.94
CA TYR A 10 3.57 3.58 0.11
C TYR A 10 2.17 3.18 -0.34
N PHE A 11 1.41 2.62 0.61
CA PHE A 11 0.21 1.85 0.38
C PHE A 11 -0.87 2.24 1.39
N THR A 12 -2.10 2.38 0.92
CA THR A 12 -3.29 2.35 1.77
C THR A 12 -3.91 0.97 1.66
N VAL A 13 -4.12 0.29 2.78
CA VAL A 13 -4.70 -1.07 2.81
C VAL A 13 -5.95 -1.09 3.67
N GLN A 14 -7.05 -1.57 3.13
CA GLN A 14 -8.32 -1.77 3.82
C GLN A 14 -8.71 -3.25 3.82
N GLY A 15 -8.44 -3.90 4.94
CA GLY A 15 -8.72 -5.31 5.17
C GLY A 15 -7.91 -5.78 6.37
N ASP A 16 -8.11 -7.02 6.77
CA ASP A 16 -7.31 -7.64 7.82
C ASP A 16 -6.03 -8.19 7.20
N ILE A 17 -4.87 -7.75 7.71
CA ILE A 17 -3.55 -8.23 7.30
C ILE A 17 -2.75 -8.56 8.54
N ASN A 18 -1.89 -9.58 8.45
CA ASN A 18 -0.99 -9.93 9.54
C ASN A 18 0.26 -9.05 9.53
N ILE A 19 0.23 -7.99 10.35
CA ILE A 19 1.33 -7.03 10.50
C ILE A 19 2.68 -7.70 10.80
N GLU A 20 2.70 -8.81 11.56
CA GLU A 20 3.94 -9.50 11.92
C GLU A 20 4.65 -10.14 10.72
N LYS A 21 3.92 -10.35 9.60
CA LYS A 21 4.48 -10.85 8.35
C LYS A 21 5.00 -9.75 7.43
N LEU A 22 4.79 -8.47 7.76
CA LEU A 22 5.36 -7.36 7.01
C LEU A 22 6.85 -7.24 7.34
N VAL A 23 7.69 -7.35 6.32
CA VAL A 23 9.14 -7.28 6.44
C VAL A 23 9.62 -5.94 5.90
N ASP A 24 10.52 -5.28 6.64
CA ASP A 24 11.09 -3.97 6.27
C ASP A 24 10.04 -2.90 5.91
N CYS A 25 8.89 -2.95 6.59
CA CYS A 25 7.80 -2.00 6.40
C CYS A 25 7.65 -1.09 7.62
N SER A 26 7.39 0.18 7.36
CA SER A 26 6.93 1.15 8.36
C SER A 26 5.41 1.25 8.29
N ILE A 27 4.76 1.28 9.46
CA ILE A 27 3.30 1.37 9.57
C ILE A 27 2.97 2.71 10.23
N PHE A 28 2.04 3.43 9.63
CA PHE A 28 1.65 4.77 10.05
C PHE A 28 0.22 4.78 10.58
N LYS A 29 -0.02 5.64 11.57
CA LYS A 29 -1.33 5.82 12.18
C LYS A 29 -2.28 6.58 11.25
N ASP A 30 -1.76 7.55 10.51
CA ASP A 30 -2.50 8.35 9.56
C ASP A 30 -1.78 8.51 8.21
N LYS A 31 -2.56 8.92 7.21
CA LYS A 31 -2.11 9.08 5.82
C LYS A 31 -1.11 10.23 5.67
N ALA A 32 -1.31 11.31 6.44
CA ALA A 32 -0.52 12.52 6.34
C ALA A 32 0.93 12.30 6.79
N ASP A 33 1.14 11.54 7.87
CA ASP A 33 2.48 11.17 8.33
C ASP A 33 3.22 10.31 7.31
N MET A 34 2.53 9.33 6.70
CA MET A 34 3.10 8.51 5.62
C MET A 34 3.55 9.38 4.45
N TYR A 35 2.70 10.29 3.96
CA TYR A 35 3.05 11.18 2.86
C TYR A 35 4.21 12.12 3.18
N ARG A 36 4.22 12.69 4.39
CA ARG A 36 5.35 13.53 4.82
C ARG A 36 6.68 12.79 4.78
N ILE A 37 6.70 11.56 5.28
CA ILE A 37 7.91 10.73 5.28
C ILE A 37 8.29 10.31 3.86
N ALA A 38 7.33 9.96 3.02
CA ALA A 38 7.56 9.64 1.61
C ALA A 38 8.14 10.83 0.83
N ALA A 39 7.60 12.04 1.02
CA ALA A 39 8.09 13.27 0.41
C ALA A 39 9.54 13.57 0.81
N VAL A 40 9.86 13.44 2.10
CA VAL A 40 11.23 13.61 2.63
C VAL A 40 12.19 12.58 2.04
N ASN A 41 11.79 11.30 2.00
CA ASN A 41 12.64 10.22 1.49
C ASN A 41 12.94 10.33 -0.01
N GLN A 42 11.98 10.86 -0.78
CA GLN A 42 12.11 11.00 -2.24
C GLN A 42 12.64 12.37 -2.66
N GLY A 43 12.71 13.34 -1.75
CA GLY A 43 13.15 14.71 -2.06
C GLY A 43 12.19 15.47 -2.96
N ILE A 44 10.89 15.18 -2.86
CA ILE A 44 9.81 15.81 -3.65
C ILE A 44 8.85 16.56 -2.73
N SER A 45 7.94 17.34 -3.34
CA SER A 45 6.94 18.08 -2.56
C SER A 45 5.88 17.14 -1.99
N LEU A 46 5.18 17.60 -0.95
CA LEU A 46 4.06 16.83 -0.38
C LEU A 46 2.92 16.69 -1.40
N GLU A 47 2.67 17.73 -2.21
CA GLU A 47 1.63 17.74 -3.25
C GLU A 47 1.88 16.69 -4.34
N ASP A 48 3.15 16.36 -4.62
CA ASP A 48 3.52 15.33 -5.60
C ASP A 48 3.33 13.89 -5.08
N VAL A 49 3.11 13.73 -3.77
CA VAL A 49 2.94 12.43 -3.07
C VAL A 49 1.49 12.15 -2.71
N GLU A 50 0.71 13.20 -2.51
CA GLU A 50 -0.70 13.07 -2.14
C GLU A 50 -1.48 12.35 -3.25
N ASP A 51 -2.28 11.36 -2.83
CA ASP A 51 -3.15 10.55 -3.68
C ASP A 51 -2.43 9.75 -4.79
N THR A 52 -1.11 9.58 -4.71
CA THR A 52 -0.33 8.68 -5.58
C THR A 52 0.03 7.35 -4.92
N GLU A 53 -0.53 7.05 -3.75
CA GLU A 53 -0.37 5.74 -3.11
C GLU A 53 -1.11 4.63 -3.86
N TYR A 54 -0.64 3.41 -3.68
CA TYR A 54 -1.41 2.24 -4.09
C TYR A 54 -2.48 1.93 -3.04
N TYR A 55 -3.74 1.88 -3.46
CA TYR A 55 -4.85 1.53 -2.57
C TYR A 55 -5.29 0.09 -2.79
N TYR A 56 -5.26 -0.72 -1.74
CA TYR A 56 -5.71 -2.11 -1.74
C TYR A 56 -6.89 -2.32 -0.80
N ARG A 57 -7.88 -3.09 -1.24
CA ARG A 57 -9.01 -3.51 -0.39
C ARG A 57 -9.33 -4.99 -0.60
N TYR A 58 -9.56 -5.70 0.50
CA TYR A 58 -10.02 -7.09 0.44
C TYR A 58 -11.51 -7.14 0.11
N ASP A 59 -11.89 -7.91 -0.90
CA ASP A 59 -13.28 -8.19 -1.25
C ASP A 59 -13.68 -9.58 -0.74
N PRO A 60 -14.54 -9.68 0.29
CA PRO A 60 -14.92 -10.97 0.88
C PRO A 60 -15.85 -11.80 -0.01
N LEU A 61 -16.49 -11.21 -1.02
CA LEU A 61 -17.43 -11.94 -1.90
C LEU A 61 -16.69 -12.83 -2.89
N ILE A 62 -15.53 -12.37 -3.35
CA ILE A 62 -14.66 -13.07 -4.30
C ILE A 62 -13.35 -13.55 -3.65
N ALA A 63 -13.22 -13.33 -2.34
CA ALA A 63 -12.09 -13.73 -1.51
C ALA A 63 -10.72 -13.32 -2.08
N CYS A 64 -10.61 -12.07 -2.57
CA CYS A 64 -9.37 -11.59 -3.17
C CYS A 64 -9.07 -10.14 -2.79
N TRP A 65 -7.80 -9.75 -2.94
CA TRP A 65 -7.37 -8.35 -2.85
C TRP A 65 -7.59 -7.64 -4.17
N LEU A 66 -8.10 -6.42 -4.11
CA LEU A 66 -8.31 -5.55 -5.24
C LEU A 66 -7.44 -4.31 -5.10
N GLU A 67 -6.78 -3.93 -6.18
CA GLU A 67 -6.07 -2.67 -6.31
C GLU A 67 -7.04 -1.61 -6.86
N PHE A 68 -6.89 -0.39 -6.39
CA PHE A 68 -7.69 0.76 -6.81
C PHE A 68 -6.76 1.83 -7.35
N ASP A 69 -7.04 2.27 -8.57
CA ASP A 69 -6.36 3.43 -9.14
C ASP A 69 -6.90 4.74 -8.55
N THR A 70 -6.29 5.86 -8.92
CA THR A 70 -6.67 7.21 -8.48
C THR A 70 -8.07 7.63 -8.97
N ARG A 71 -8.69 6.89 -9.90
CA ARG A 71 -10.04 7.10 -10.41
C ARG A 71 -11.06 6.20 -9.71
N GLY A 72 -10.62 5.36 -8.76
CA GLY A 72 -11.44 4.40 -8.05
C GLY A 72 -11.80 3.15 -8.87
N ALA A 73 -11.16 2.95 -10.03
CA ALA A 73 -11.34 1.75 -10.83
C ALA A 73 -10.66 0.56 -10.13
N ARG A 74 -11.34 -0.59 -10.16
CA ARG A 74 -10.83 -1.83 -9.56
C ARG A 74 -9.97 -2.54 -10.57
N VAL A 75 -8.73 -2.83 -10.19
CA VAL A 75 -7.80 -3.65 -10.96
C VAL A 75 -7.54 -4.91 -10.14
N LYS A 76 -7.77 -6.07 -10.75
CA LYS A 76 -7.32 -7.32 -10.15
C LYS A 76 -5.80 -7.39 -10.34
N ASN A 77 -5.06 -7.47 -9.25
CA ASN A 77 -3.62 -7.64 -9.30
C ASN A 77 -3.30 -9.14 -9.33
N GLU A 78 -2.86 -9.64 -10.48
CA GLU A 78 -2.61 -11.08 -10.71
C GLU A 78 -1.51 -11.64 -9.81
N LEU A 79 -0.58 -10.82 -9.33
CA LEU A 79 0.48 -11.29 -8.42
C LEU A 79 -0.12 -11.78 -7.09
N LEU A 80 -1.18 -11.11 -6.61
CA LEU A 80 -1.89 -11.47 -5.39
C LEU A 80 -2.76 -12.73 -5.52
N ASP A 81 -2.87 -13.33 -6.71
CA ASP A 81 -3.41 -14.69 -6.86
C ASP A 81 -2.39 -15.76 -6.45
N SER A 82 -1.09 -15.42 -6.47
CA SER A 82 0.02 -16.36 -6.25
C SER A 82 0.80 -16.13 -4.96
N MET A 83 0.56 -15.01 -4.27
CA MET A 83 1.28 -14.64 -3.05
C MET A 83 0.37 -13.94 -2.04
N MET A 84 0.81 -13.91 -0.77
CA MET A 84 0.11 -13.18 0.28
C MET A 84 0.31 -11.67 0.11
N ILE A 85 -0.71 -10.88 0.49
CA ILE A 85 -0.63 -9.41 0.41
C ILE A 85 0.54 -8.85 1.23
N GLU A 86 0.86 -9.44 2.39
CA GLU A 86 1.97 -8.99 3.23
C GLU A 86 3.33 -9.17 2.55
N GLU A 87 3.49 -10.27 1.80
CA GLU A 87 4.70 -10.53 1.02
C GLU A 87 4.83 -9.53 -0.13
N TYR A 88 3.73 -9.26 -0.83
CA TYR A 88 3.68 -8.27 -1.90
C TYR A 88 4.04 -6.87 -1.39
N LEU A 89 3.40 -6.40 -0.31
CA LEU A 89 3.65 -5.08 0.27
C LEU A 89 5.11 -4.92 0.71
N SER A 90 5.72 -5.99 1.23
CA SER A 90 7.12 -6.01 1.68
C SER A 90 8.13 -5.95 0.53
N THR A 91 7.75 -6.41 -0.67
CA THR A 91 8.70 -6.65 -1.78
C THR A 91 8.44 -5.82 -3.04
N ALA A 92 7.29 -5.15 -3.15
CA ALA A 92 6.95 -4.32 -4.30
C ALA A 92 8.01 -3.23 -4.59
N CYS A 93 8.52 -3.20 -5.82
CA CYS A 93 9.55 -2.27 -6.29
C CYS A 93 8.97 -0.97 -6.87
#